data_AF-X1QU57-F1
#
_entry.id   AF-X1QU57-F1
#
_cell.length_a   1.000
_cell.length_b   1.000
_cell.length_c   1.000
_cell.angle_alpha   90.00
_cell.angle_beta   90.00
_cell.angle_gamma   90.00
#
_symmetry.space_group_name_H-M   'P 1'
#
loop_
_entity.id
_entity.type
_entity.pdbx_description
1 polymer ?
#
loop_
_entity_poly.entity_id
_entity_poly.type
_entity_poly.pdbx_seq_one_letter_code
_entity_poly.pdbx_strand_id
1 'polypeptide(L)'
;QEGNNLTIERLRTGRDGQEMKSTEKMTLDGKESENTAGRGTRKLAVTWSDDGKTLTIKSTMAFERDGETMEMKSTELWKLTDGGKILSIESSFSTQMGERKATFVYDKN
;
A
#
# COMPACT_ATOMS: atom_id res chain seq x y z
N GLN A 1 19.29 -9.02 -2.58
CA GLN A 1 18.52 -7.91 -1.99
C GLN A 1 19.34 -6.65 -2.22
N GLU A 2 18.92 -5.76 -3.12
CA GLU A 2 19.40 -4.37 -3.03
C GLU A 2 18.76 -3.81 -1.75
N GLY A 3 19.57 -3.66 -0.69
CA GLY A 3 19.15 -3.71 0.72
C GLY A 3 17.93 -2.90 1.13
N ASN A 4 17.59 -1.85 0.39
CA ASN A 4 16.53 -0.90 0.74
C ASN A 4 15.38 -0.85 -0.26
N ASN A 5 15.38 -1.61 -1.35
CA ASN A 5 14.36 -1.53 -2.40
C ASN A 5 13.28 -2.60 -2.19
N LEU A 6 12.03 -2.17 -1.98
CA LEU A 6 10.86 -3.03 -1.93
C LEU A 6 10.03 -2.82 -3.21
N THR A 7 9.74 -3.91 -3.92
CA THR A 7 8.78 -3.92 -5.03
C THR A 7 7.57 -4.74 -4.62
N ILE A 8 6.40 -4.13 -4.67
CA ILE A 8 5.12 -4.77 -4.39
C ILE A 8 4.39 -4.93 -5.71
N GLU A 9 4.03 -6.18 -6.04
CA GLU A 9 3.13 -6.48 -7.15
C GLU A 9 1.80 -6.96 -6.58
N ARG A 10 0.72 -6.24 -6.87
CA ARG A 10 -0.62 -6.59 -6.40
C ARG A 10 -1.50 -6.91 -7.60
N LEU A 11 -2.00 -8.14 -7.64
CA LEU A 11 -3.02 -8.60 -8.58
C LEU A 11 -4.38 -8.49 -7.89
N ARG A 12 -5.33 -7.83 -8.55
CA ARG A 12 -6.70 -7.66 -8.04
C ARG A 12 -7.66 -7.87 -9.19
N THR A 13 -8.76 -8.57 -8.96
CA THR A 13 -9.86 -8.63 -9.94
C THR A 13 -10.67 -7.33 -9.86
N GLY A 14 -10.76 -6.62 -10.98
CA GLY A 14 -11.59 -5.43 -11.15
C GLY A 14 -13.08 -5.76 -11.09
N ARG A 15 -13.92 -4.71 -10.99
CA ARG A 15 -15.38 -4.87 -10.95
C ARG A 15 -15.96 -5.49 -12.22
N ASP A 16 -15.23 -5.39 -13.32
CA ASP A 16 -15.52 -5.95 -14.63
C ASP A 16 -15.00 -7.39 -14.81
N GLY A 17 -14.37 -7.96 -13.78
CA GLY A 17 -13.76 -9.29 -13.85
C GLY A 17 -12.36 -9.29 -14.46
N GLN A 18 -11.82 -8.15 -14.90
CA GLN A 18 -10.47 -8.08 -15.46
C GLN A 18 -9.41 -8.10 -14.36
N GLU A 19 -8.28 -8.76 -14.60
CA GLU A 19 -7.13 -8.69 -13.71
C GLU A 19 -6.44 -7.32 -13.82
N MET A 20 -6.41 -6.59 -12.71
CA MET A 20 -5.62 -5.39 -12.56
C MET A 20 -4.33 -5.73 -11.80
N LYS A 21 -3.20 -5.57 -12.49
CA LYS A 21 -1.87 -5.63 -11.89
C LYS A 21 -1.37 -4.22 -11.58
N SER A 22 -1.00 -3.97 -10.32
CA SER A 22 -0.32 -2.74 -9.91
C SER A 22 1.07 -3.08 -9.37
N THR A 23 2.09 -2.43 -9.89
CA THR A 23 3.47 -2.54 -9.39
C THR A 23 3.85 -1.25 -8.69
N GLU A 24 4.30 -1.35 -7.44
CA GLU A 24 4.70 -0.23 -6.59
C GLU A 24 6.14 -0.44 -6.15
N LYS A 25 7.00 0.55 -6.41
CA LYS A 25 8.39 0.54 -5.99
C LYS A 25 8.59 1.57 -4.88
N MET A 26 9.18 1.15 -3.78
CA MET A 26 9.44 2.02 -2.64
C MET A 26 10.72 1.64 -1.93
N THR A 27 11.27 2.58 -1.16
CA THR A 27 12.44 2.33 -0.33
C THR A 27 12.04 2.11 1.12
N LEU A 28 12.72 1.17 1.79
CA LEU A 28 12.53 0.83 3.20
C LEU A 28 13.21 1.82 4.17
N ASP A 29 13.95 2.80 3.63
CA ASP A 29 14.67 3.85 4.37
C ASP A 29 13.76 5.04 4.76
N GLY A 30 12.48 4.96 4.39
CA GLY A 30 11.47 5.96 4.69
C GLY A 30 11.51 7.22 3.84
N LYS A 31 12.30 7.22 2.77
CA LYS A 31 12.18 8.27 1.74
C LYS A 31 10.84 8.16 1.02
N GLU A 32 10.26 9.32 0.74
CA GLU A 32 9.06 9.41 -0.08
C GLU A 32 9.38 8.90 -1.49
N SER A 33 8.58 7.95 -1.97
CA SER A 33 8.67 7.37 -3.30
C SER A 33 7.42 7.74 -4.10
N GLU A 34 7.61 8.23 -5.31
CA GLU A 34 6.53 8.58 -6.22
C GLU A 34 6.32 7.46 -7.24
N ASN A 35 5.09 6.95 -7.35
CA ASN A 35 4.70 5.92 -8.31
C ASN A 35 3.55 6.42 -9.18
N THR A 36 3.66 6.25 -10.49
CA THR A 36 2.57 6.48 -11.44
C THR A 36 1.56 5.34 -11.32
N ALA A 37 0.36 5.66 -10.84
CA ALA A 37 -0.71 4.70 -10.63
C ALA A 37 -1.91 5.07 -11.53
N GLY A 38 -2.00 4.49 -12.73
CA GLY A 38 -3.16 4.51 -13.65
C GLY A 38 -3.85 5.87 -13.89
N ARG A 39 -4.59 6.38 -12.90
CA ARG A 39 -5.33 7.65 -12.91
C ARG A 39 -4.65 8.81 -12.17
N GLY A 40 -3.42 8.66 -11.70
CA GLY A 40 -2.71 9.75 -11.04
C GLY A 40 -1.35 9.35 -10.46
N THR A 41 -0.79 10.27 -9.68
CA THR A 41 0.45 10.05 -8.94
C THR A 41 0.12 9.56 -7.53
N ARG A 42 0.79 8.49 -7.11
CA ARG A 42 0.73 7.95 -5.76
C ARG A 42 2.06 8.18 -5.06
N LYS A 43 2.05 8.97 -3.98
CA LYS A 43 3.19 9.14 -3.07
C LYS A 43 3.11 8.07 -1.99
N LEU A 44 4.24 7.45 -1.67
CA LEU A 44 4.37 6.40 -0.66
C LEU A 44 5.52 6.74 0.28
N ALA A 45 5.34 6.51 1.57
CA ALA A 45 6.38 6.63 2.59
C ALA A 45 6.31 5.41 3.50
N VAL A 46 7.48 4.86 3.84
CA VAL A 46 7.61 3.64 4.62
C VAL A 46 8.24 3.97 5.96
N THR A 47 7.71 3.44 7.06
CA THR A 47 8.27 3.65 8.39
C THR A 47 8.25 2.34 9.15
N TRP A 48 9.36 1.98 9.77
CA TRP A 48 9.43 0.84 10.68
C TRP A 48 9.00 1.29 12.08
N SER A 49 8.31 0.41 12.81
CA SER A 49 8.15 0.57 14.25
C SER A 49 9.50 0.46 14.95
N ASP A 50 9.62 1.04 16.15
CA ASP A 50 10.86 1.03 16.94
C ASP A 50 11.35 -0.39 17.25
N ASP A 51 10.45 -1.36 17.30
CA ASP A 51 10.76 -2.78 17.50
C ASP A 51 11.19 -3.51 16.22
N GLY A 52 11.14 -2.84 15.06
CA GLY A 52 11.47 -3.41 13.75
C GLY A 52 10.51 -4.50 13.25
N LYS A 53 9.38 -4.73 13.93
CA LYS A 53 8.45 -5.84 13.62
C LYS A 53 7.29 -5.43 12.74
N THR A 54 6.95 -4.15 12.74
CA THR A 54 5.83 -3.61 11.97
C THR A 54 6.35 -2.64 10.93
N LEU A 55 6.00 -2.90 9.68
CA LEU A 55 6.24 -1.97 8.58
C LEU A 55 4.97 -1.18 8.33
N THR A 56 5.04 0.14 8.46
CA THR A 56 3.93 1.05 8.17
C THR A 56 4.16 1.71 6.82
N ILE A 57 3.27 1.46 5.87
CA ILE A 57 3.27 2.08 4.55
C ILE A 57 2.15 3.12 4.54
N LYS A 58 2.50 4.39 4.40
CA LYS A 58 1.54 5.47 4.18
C LYS A 58 1.54 5.85 2.72
N SER A 59 0.37 6.11 2.18
CA SER A 59 0.28 6.59 0.81
C SER A 59 -0.84 7.58 0.60
N THR A 60 -0.54 8.59 -0.20
CA THR A 60 -1.45 9.63 -0.62
C THR A 60 -1.53 9.62 -2.15
N MET A 61 -2.75 9.59 -2.66
CA MET A 61 -3.03 9.71 -4.08
C MET A 61 -4.06 10.82 -4.29
N ALA A 62 -3.77 11.75 -5.18
CA ALA A 62 -4.74 12.73 -5.66
C ALA A 62 -5.19 12.33 -7.07
N PHE A 63 -6.49 12.37 -7.32
CA PHE A 63 -7.05 12.16 -8.65
C PHE A 63 -8.26 13.06 -8.85
N GLU A 64 -8.49 13.49 -10.09
CA GLU A 64 -9.69 14.25 -10.43
C GLU A 64 -10.85 13.29 -10.75
N ARG A 65 -12.02 13.63 -10.23
CA ARG A 65 -13.27 12.94 -10.54
C ARG A 65 -14.39 13.97 -10.60
N ASP A 66 -15.12 13.97 -11.72
CA ASP A 66 -16.27 14.86 -11.94
C ASP A 66 -15.94 16.37 -11.79
N GLY A 67 -14.69 16.76 -12.09
CA GLY A 67 -14.20 18.14 -11.97
C GLY A 67 -13.70 18.53 -10.58
N GLU A 68 -13.75 17.61 -9.61
CA GLU A 68 -13.24 17.82 -8.25
C GLU A 68 -11.97 17.00 -7.99
N THR A 69 -11.02 17.60 -7.26
CA THR A 69 -9.82 16.92 -6.80
C THR A 69 -10.14 16.09 -5.56
N MET A 70 -10.10 14.78 -5.73
CA MET A 70 -10.27 13.82 -4.64
C MET A 70 -8.90 13.38 -4.12
N GLU A 71 -8.70 13.51 -2.81
CA GLU A 71 -7.52 12.97 -2.12
C GLU A 71 -7.89 11.66 -1.42
N MET A 72 -7.10 10.62 -1.68
CA MET A 72 -7.19 9.32 -1.05
C MET A 72 -5.93 9.06 -0.23
N LYS A 73 -6.11 8.85 1.07
CA LYS A 73 -5.05 8.47 1.99
C LYS A 73 -5.22 7.00 2.35
N SER A 74 -4.12 6.29 2.42
CA SER A 74 -4.09 4.89 2.83
C SER A 74 -2.95 4.66 3.81
N THR A 75 -3.21 3.85 4.83
CA THR A 75 -2.17 3.36 5.75
C THR A 75 -2.26 1.84 5.77
N GLU A 76 -1.14 1.18 5.54
CA GLU A 76 -1.03 -0.27 5.66
C GLU A 76 -0.02 -0.61 6.76
N LEU A 77 -0.42 -1.43 7.72
CA LEU A 77 0.45 -1.99 8.76
C LEU A 77 0.72 -3.45 8.42
N TRP A 78 1.97 -3.73 8.09
CA TRP A 78 2.42 -5.05 7.68
C TRP A 78 3.20 -5.67 8.83
N LYS A 79 2.80 -6.87 9.23
CA LYS A 79 3.42 -7.64 10.31
C LYS A 79 3.75 -9.03 9.79
N LEU A 80 5.01 -9.43 9.97
CA LEU A 80 5.42 -10.81 9.76
C LEU A 80 5.28 -11.56 11.09
N THR A 81 4.49 -12.63 11.08
CA THR A 81 4.25 -13.49 12.24
C THR A 81 4.65 -14.94 11.92
N ASP A 82 4.66 -15.79 12.94
CA ASP A 82 5.11 -17.20 12.84
C ASP A 82 6.49 -17.36 12.18
N GLY A 83 7.46 -16.55 12.63
CA GLY A 83 8.82 -16.56 12.07
C GLY A 83 8.92 -16.13 10.60
N GLY A 84 7.92 -15.39 10.09
CA GLY A 84 7.88 -14.91 8.70
C GLY A 84 7.12 -15.82 7.73
N LYS A 85 6.34 -16.77 8.25
CA LYS A 85 5.45 -17.62 7.44
C LYS A 85 4.10 -16.98 7.16
N ILE A 86 3.68 -16.05 8.01
CA ILE A 86 2.38 -15.37 7.90
C ILE A 86 2.62 -13.88 7.75
N LEU A 87 2.09 -13.29 6.68
CA LEU A 87 2.04 -11.85 6.46
C LEU A 87 0.64 -11.35 6.77
N SER A 88 0.51 -10.55 7.84
CA SER A 88 -0.73 -9.85 8.18
C SER A 88 -0.62 -8.39 7.72
N ILE A 89 -1.61 -7.93 6.97
CA ILE A 89 -1.72 -6.56 6.46
C ILE A 89 -3.03 -5.97 6.96
N GLU A 90 -2.94 -4.99 7.87
CA GLU A 90 -4.06 -4.15 8.25
C GLU A 90 -4.05 -2.90 7.37
N SER A 91 -5.06 -2.72 6.54
CA SER A 91 -5.17 -1.63 5.59
C SER A 91 -6.33 -0.71 5.95
N SER A 92 -6.05 0.59 6.09
CA SER A 92 -7.06 1.64 6.20
C SER A 92 -7.00 2.55 4.97
N PHE A 93 -8.17 2.88 4.44
CA PHE A 93 -8.38 3.81 3.35
C PHE A 93 -9.29 4.92 3.86
N SER A 94 -8.85 6.16 3.72
CA SER A 94 -9.64 7.34 4.05
C SER A 94 -9.81 8.18 2.79
N THR A 95 -11.05 8.51 2.50
CA THR A 95 -11.46 9.42 1.42
C THR A 95 -12.40 10.47 2.00
N GLN A 96 -12.65 11.54 1.25
CA GLN A 96 -13.66 12.54 1.62
C GLN A 96 -15.08 11.95 1.81
N MET A 97 -15.34 10.77 1.24
CA MET A 97 -16.62 10.06 1.36
C MET A 97 -16.66 9.06 2.54
N GLY A 98 -15.59 8.95 3.33
CA GLY A 98 -15.53 8.09 4.51
C GLY A 98 -14.28 7.22 4.60
N GLU A 99 -14.19 6.45 5.69
CA GLU A 99 -13.10 5.52 5.99
C GLU A 99 -13.52 4.07 5.77
N ARG A 100 -12.62 3.26 5.22
CA ARG A 100 -12.75 1.81 5.09
C ARG A 100 -11.52 1.14 5.69
N LYS A 101 -11.73 0.06 6.43
CA LYS A 101 -10.65 -0.81 6.94
C LYS A 101 -10.80 -2.22 6.37
N ALA A 102 -9.68 -2.88 6.15
CA ALA A 102 -9.60 -4.26 5.71
C ALA A 102 -8.38 -4.92 6.33
N THR A 103 -8.50 -6.18 6.70
CA THR A 103 -7.37 -6.98 7.18
C THR A 103 -7.18 -8.15 6.23
N PHE A 104 -5.95 -8.35 5.78
CA PHE A 104 -5.54 -9.44 4.91
C PHE A 104 -4.51 -10.29 5.64
N VAL A 105 -4.67 -11.61 5.59
CA VAL A 105 -3.71 -12.56 6.15
C VAL A 105 -3.29 -13.48 5.01
N TYR A 106 -1.99 -13.52 4.76
CA TYR A 106 -1.39 -14.31 3.70
C TYR A 106 -0.44 -15.34 4.31
N ASP A 107 -0.66 -16.60 3.99
CA ASP A 107 0.28 -17.68 4.29
C ASP A 107 1.31 -17.80 3.17
N LYS A 108 2.55 -18.07 3.57
CA LYS A 108 3.63 -18.45 2.66
C LYS A 108 3.46 -19.93 2.30
N ASN A 109 2.68 -20.21 1.26
CA ASN A 109 2.63 -21.53 0.61
C ASN A 109 3.93 -21.84 -0.14
#